data_AF-A0AAV1VCP9-F1
#
_entry.id   AF-A0AAV1VCP9-F1
#
_cell.length_a   1.000
_cell.length_b   1.000
_cell.length_c   1.000
_cell.angle_alpha   90.00
_cell.angle_beta   90.00
_cell.angle_gamma   90.00
#
_symmetry.space_group_name_H-M   'P 1'
#
loop_
_entity.id
_entity.type
_entity.pdbx_description
1 polymer ?
#
loop_
_entity_poly.entity_id
_entity_poly.type
_entity_poly.pdbx_seq_one_letter_code
_entity_poly.pdbx_strand_id
1 'polypeptide(L)'
;MSYGKLEFKGFGFVYIGELRVLAWRSNGQVAFDVAMDHNVLYVQTVEAACEPRAPSDVLMAILTSQEAPEEPESDAQSGLLLHFHQRLGHLAHDTVERMARDPASGIVLADRKRPTCISCAQGKQTRNLKSKMDTGSNSPIDRVYGVICSDLKGLMTPKDRLHNRYLVNLVDHKSNYYRVFLAPTKDKVAKKFEHFLAFFERHFDCRIHVLRTGGGGEYANVDLFSKRTGVARQISEARNQATNGKAERMHTKILNMARSMIFASRLPLKFWGYAVEYAAYIFNRSPTSVNAKRASPIEVLTKQVPDLRDIVAFGSICSVYRDPGKNSLAQRVEVGVIIGRSDETKGFRVFLQKEKKITITQQVRNVETLSAEQNGQLQRALEYKDRIVEPSATATTTKESPAADDTASPKIGIGKEKSK
;
A
#
# COMPACT_ATOMS: atom_id res chain seq x y z
N MET A 1 -43.00 -29.62 -5.92
CA MET A 1 -42.90 -29.93 -7.36
C MET A 1 -43.07 -28.64 -8.15
N SER A 2 -42.30 -28.38 -9.21
CA SER A 2 -42.47 -27.16 -10.02
C SER A 2 -43.56 -27.33 -11.07
N TYR A 3 -44.23 -26.24 -11.44
CA TYR A 3 -45.31 -26.21 -12.44
C TYR A 3 -44.93 -26.91 -13.75
N GLY A 4 -43.74 -26.62 -14.28
CA GLY A 4 -43.27 -27.23 -15.53
C GLY A 4 -43.10 -28.76 -15.47
N LYS A 5 -42.87 -29.33 -14.28
CA LYS A 5 -42.81 -30.80 -14.10
C LYS A 5 -44.19 -31.44 -14.09
N LEU A 6 -45.24 -30.72 -13.71
CA LEU A 6 -46.62 -31.21 -13.75
C LEU A 6 -47.14 -31.23 -15.18
N GLU A 7 -46.86 -30.18 -15.96
CA GLU A 7 -47.22 -30.14 -17.39
C GLU A 7 -46.53 -31.22 -18.20
N PHE A 8 -45.23 -31.46 -17.96
CA PHE A 8 -44.49 -32.53 -18.62
C PHE A 8 -45.04 -33.92 -18.29
N LYS A 9 -45.65 -34.09 -17.11
CA LYS A 9 -46.33 -35.33 -16.70
C LYS A 9 -47.78 -35.42 -17.18
N GLY A 10 -48.23 -34.48 -18.02
CA GLY A 10 -49.57 -34.51 -18.61
C GLY A 10 -50.66 -33.91 -17.74
N PHE A 11 -50.33 -33.18 -16.68
CA PHE A 11 -51.31 -32.49 -15.83
C PHE A 11 -51.44 -31.02 -16.23
N GLY A 12 -52.66 -30.50 -16.20
CA GLY A 12 -52.98 -29.10 -16.44
C GLY A 12 -53.92 -28.56 -15.38
N PHE A 13 -53.93 -27.24 -15.21
CA PHE A 13 -54.91 -26.59 -14.35
C PHE A 13 -56.17 -26.31 -15.14
N VAL A 14 -57.31 -26.69 -14.57
CA VAL A 14 -58.63 -26.45 -15.12
C VAL A 14 -59.47 -25.78 -14.04
N TYR A 15 -60.35 -24.88 -14.45
CA TYR A 15 -61.33 -24.28 -13.56
C TYR A 15 -62.66 -25.02 -13.75
N ILE A 16 -63.22 -25.51 -12.66
CA ILE A 16 -64.57 -26.09 -12.64
C ILE A 16 -65.39 -25.20 -11.70
N GLY A 17 -66.20 -24.31 -12.29
CA GLY A 17 -66.84 -23.22 -11.53
C GLY A 17 -65.80 -22.21 -11.02
N GLU A 18 -65.84 -21.90 -9.71
CA GLU A 18 -64.86 -21.02 -9.05
C GLU A 18 -63.65 -21.76 -8.47
N LEU A 19 -63.64 -23.10 -8.53
CA LEU A 19 -62.58 -23.94 -7.98
C LEU A 19 -61.51 -24.24 -9.03
N ARG A 20 -60.24 -24.14 -8.60
CA ARG A 20 -59.09 -24.50 -9.41
C ARG A 20 -58.69 -25.95 -9.09
N VAL A 21 -58.64 -26.78 -10.13
CA VAL A 21 -58.31 -28.20 -9.99
C VAL A 21 -57.12 -28.57 -10.86
N LEU A 22 -56.37 -29.59 -10.44
CA LEU A 22 -55.32 -30.20 -11.24
C LEU A 22 -55.93 -31.43 -11.94
N ALA A 23 -56.00 -31.41 -13.27
CA ALA A 23 -56.62 -32.46 -14.07
C ALA A 23 -55.66 -33.00 -15.12
N TRP A 24 -55.91 -34.23 -15.58
CA TRP A 24 -55.18 -34.83 -16.68
C TRP A 24 -55.53 -34.16 -18.02
N ARG A 25 -54.52 -33.78 -18.80
CA ARG A 25 -54.72 -33.16 -20.13
C ARG A 25 -55.28 -34.13 -21.16
N SER A 26 -55.10 -35.44 -20.98
CA SER A 26 -55.52 -36.46 -21.93
C SER A 26 -57.03 -36.72 -21.91
N ASN A 27 -57.67 -36.65 -20.75
CA ASN A 27 -59.08 -37.02 -20.57
C ASN A 27 -59.90 -36.04 -19.69
N GLY A 28 -59.28 -34.97 -19.17
CA GLY A 28 -59.94 -33.97 -18.34
C GLY A 28 -60.31 -34.44 -16.93
N GLN A 29 -59.90 -35.63 -16.52
CA GLN A 29 -60.23 -36.19 -15.21
C GLN A 29 -59.48 -35.45 -14.10
N VAL A 30 -60.21 -35.01 -13.07
CA VAL A 30 -59.66 -34.30 -11.93
C VAL A 30 -58.81 -35.24 -11.07
N ALA A 31 -57.58 -34.84 -10.78
CA ALA A 31 -56.69 -35.55 -9.89
C ALA A 31 -56.77 -34.99 -8.45
N PHE A 32 -56.75 -33.66 -8.29
CA PHE A 32 -56.78 -33.00 -6.99
C PHE A 32 -57.42 -31.61 -7.04
N ASP A 33 -58.11 -31.23 -5.96
CA ASP A 33 -58.50 -29.85 -5.70
C ASP A 33 -57.31 -29.07 -5.16
N VAL A 34 -57.02 -27.91 -5.76
CA VAL A 34 -55.75 -27.20 -5.52
C VAL A 34 -55.96 -25.70 -5.33
N ALA A 35 -55.37 -25.17 -4.27
CA ALA A 35 -55.29 -23.74 -3.99
C ALA A 35 -53.86 -23.22 -4.21
N MET A 36 -53.73 -21.93 -4.51
CA MET A 36 -52.44 -21.29 -4.73
C MET A 36 -52.30 -20.11 -3.78
N ASP A 37 -51.27 -20.12 -2.93
CA ASP A 37 -50.94 -19.02 -2.04
C ASP A 37 -49.43 -18.74 -2.10
N HIS A 38 -49.05 -17.46 -2.22
CA HIS A 38 -47.66 -17.00 -2.35
C HIS A 38 -46.79 -17.84 -3.32
N ASN A 39 -47.32 -18.18 -4.51
CA ASN A 39 -46.67 -18.99 -5.56
C ASN A 39 -46.38 -20.46 -5.19
N VAL A 40 -47.02 -20.97 -4.14
CA VAL A 40 -46.97 -22.38 -3.74
C VAL A 40 -48.35 -23.02 -3.93
N LEU A 41 -48.36 -24.25 -4.44
CA LEU A 41 -49.58 -25.01 -4.71
C LEU A 41 -49.87 -25.96 -3.54
N TYR A 42 -51.08 -25.91 -3.01
CA TYR A 42 -51.54 -26.76 -1.90
C TYR A 42 -52.75 -27.59 -2.34
N VAL A 43 -52.83 -28.85 -1.91
CA VAL A 43 -53.99 -29.72 -2.15
C VAL A 43 -54.98 -29.51 -1.00
N GLN A 44 -56.23 -29.19 -1.32
CA GLN A 44 -57.28 -29.03 -0.31
C GLN A 44 -57.91 -30.40 0.00
N THR A 45 -57.94 -30.76 1.28
CA THR A 45 -58.66 -31.95 1.79
C THR A 45 -59.81 -31.48 2.65
N VAL A 46 -61.04 -31.89 2.34
CA VAL A 46 -62.23 -31.55 3.12
C VAL A 46 -62.49 -32.68 4.12
N GLU A 47 -62.26 -32.45 5.42
CA GLU A 47 -62.77 -33.33 6.48
C GLU A 47 -64.25 -33.02 6.72
N ALA A 48 -65.14 -33.94 6.32
CA ALA A 48 -66.53 -33.96 6.78
C ALA A 48 -66.65 -34.99 7.93
N ALA A 49 -66.91 -34.50 9.14
CA ALA A 49 -67.00 -35.29 10.37
C ALA A 49 -68.29 -36.14 10.46
N CYS A 50 -68.17 -37.43 10.80
CA CYS A 50 -69.18 -38.23 11.51
C CYS A 50 -68.54 -39.51 12.11
N GLU A 51 -68.96 -39.87 13.34
CA GLU A 51 -68.33 -40.82 14.30
C GLU A 51 -68.64 -42.34 14.08
N PRO A 52 -68.26 -43.27 15.00
CA PRO A 52 -66.92 -43.78 15.28
C PRO A 52 -66.81 -45.28 14.92
N ARG A 53 -65.78 -45.66 14.17
CA ARG A 53 -65.31 -47.05 14.05
C ARG A 53 -63.80 -47.05 14.29
N ALA A 54 -63.33 -48.10 14.97
CA ALA A 54 -62.00 -48.26 15.56
C ALA A 54 -60.84 -47.59 14.78
N PRO A 55 -59.86 -46.96 15.46
CA PRO A 55 -58.79 -46.21 14.80
C PRO A 55 -57.95 -47.17 13.95
N SER A 56 -58.12 -47.03 12.64
CA SER A 56 -57.37 -47.72 11.61
C SER A 56 -56.18 -46.82 11.26
N ASP A 57 -54.97 -47.22 11.65
CA ASP A 57 -53.76 -46.56 11.21
C ASP A 57 -53.48 -46.90 9.74
N VAL A 58 -53.66 -45.88 8.90
CA VAL A 58 -52.85 -45.53 7.72
C VAL A 58 -52.69 -46.60 6.62
N LEU A 59 -53.51 -46.47 5.56
CA LEU A 59 -53.32 -47.16 4.27
C LEU A 59 -52.15 -46.54 3.49
N MET A 60 -50.99 -47.20 3.58
CA MET A 60 -49.87 -47.04 2.65
C MET A 60 -50.18 -47.73 1.31
N ALA A 61 -49.73 -47.09 0.23
CA ALA A 61 -49.93 -47.49 -1.15
C ALA A 61 -49.28 -48.85 -1.49
N ILE A 62 -50.03 -49.72 -2.18
CA ILE A 62 -49.48 -50.78 -3.03
C ILE A 62 -50.39 -50.87 -4.28
N LEU A 63 -49.88 -50.46 -5.43
CA LEU A 63 -50.39 -50.93 -6.72
C LEU A 63 -49.37 -51.95 -7.24
N THR A 64 -49.87 -53.18 -7.40
CA THR A 64 -49.16 -54.40 -7.72
C THR A 64 -48.59 -54.42 -9.13
N SER A 65 -47.46 -55.10 -9.22
CA SER A 65 -46.67 -55.56 -10.35
C SER A 65 -47.47 -56.10 -11.54
N GLN A 66 -47.09 -55.68 -12.74
CA GLN A 66 -47.09 -56.54 -13.93
C GLN A 66 -45.64 -56.94 -14.19
N GLU A 67 -45.38 -58.24 -14.12
CA GLU A 67 -44.09 -58.87 -14.40
C GLU A 67 -43.74 -58.72 -15.89
N ALA A 68 -42.59 -58.09 -16.15
CA ALA A 68 -41.82 -58.18 -17.39
C ALA A 68 -40.35 -58.30 -16.99
N PRO A 69 -39.53 -59.06 -17.73
CA PRO A 69 -38.40 -59.82 -17.18
C PRO A 69 -37.32 -58.94 -16.57
N GLU A 70 -36.82 -59.37 -15.40
CA GLU A 70 -35.69 -58.80 -14.67
C GLU A 70 -34.45 -58.71 -15.58
N GLU A 71 -34.10 -57.50 -15.99
CA GLU A 71 -32.71 -57.14 -16.24
C GLU A 71 -32.16 -56.46 -14.98
N PRO A 72 -30.89 -56.69 -14.60
CA PRO A 72 -30.38 -56.21 -13.32
C PRO A 72 -30.34 -54.67 -13.32
N GLU A 73 -31.28 -54.04 -12.60
CA GLU A 73 -31.22 -52.61 -12.33
C GLU A 73 -29.96 -52.34 -11.50
N SER A 74 -28.93 -51.79 -12.15
CA SER A 74 -27.79 -51.24 -11.42
C SER A 74 -28.30 -50.10 -10.55
N ASP A 75 -28.07 -50.16 -9.23
CA ASP A 75 -28.39 -49.14 -8.21
C ASP A 75 -27.56 -47.83 -8.38
N ALA A 76 -27.18 -47.54 -9.62
CA ALA A 76 -26.28 -46.48 -10.00
C ALA A 76 -27.07 -45.22 -10.37
N GLN A 77 -26.79 -44.14 -9.66
CA GLN A 77 -27.38 -42.84 -9.92
C GLN A 77 -26.77 -42.26 -11.19
N SER A 78 -27.60 -42.08 -12.22
CA SER A 78 -27.20 -41.43 -13.47
C SER A 78 -27.54 -39.94 -13.46
N GLY A 79 -26.61 -39.08 -13.92
CA GLY A 79 -26.82 -37.63 -13.92
C GLY A 79 -25.67 -36.82 -14.51
N LEU A 80 -25.87 -35.50 -14.59
CA LEU A 80 -24.87 -34.56 -15.11
C LEU A 80 -23.74 -34.33 -14.11
N LEU A 81 -22.53 -34.04 -14.59
CA LEU A 81 -21.38 -33.75 -13.74
C LEU A 81 -21.64 -32.58 -12.76
N LEU A 82 -22.34 -31.54 -13.23
CA LEU A 82 -22.72 -30.40 -12.39
C LEU A 82 -23.63 -30.80 -11.22
N HIS A 83 -24.53 -31.76 -11.41
CA HIS A 83 -25.44 -32.21 -10.35
C HIS A 83 -24.69 -32.99 -9.28
N PHE A 84 -23.79 -33.90 -9.67
CA PHE A 84 -22.96 -34.61 -8.69
C PHE A 84 -21.97 -33.68 -7.99
N HIS A 85 -21.40 -32.71 -8.70
CA HIS A 85 -20.63 -31.62 -8.08
C HIS A 85 -21.41 -30.92 -6.96
N GLN A 86 -22.67 -30.54 -7.21
CA GLN A 86 -23.53 -29.89 -6.21
C GLN A 86 -23.89 -30.83 -5.05
N ARG A 87 -24.30 -32.07 -5.35
CA ARG A 87 -24.70 -33.08 -4.34
C ARG A 87 -23.55 -33.49 -3.43
N LEU A 88 -22.34 -33.55 -3.97
CA LEU A 88 -21.12 -33.91 -3.23
C LEU A 88 -20.43 -32.69 -2.62
N GLY A 89 -21.19 -31.66 -2.24
CA GLY A 89 -20.67 -30.51 -1.50
C GLY A 89 -19.70 -29.63 -2.29
N HIS A 90 -19.94 -29.45 -3.59
CA HIS A 90 -19.11 -28.63 -4.47
C HIS A 90 -17.65 -29.12 -4.61
N LEU A 91 -17.43 -30.44 -4.57
CA LEU A 91 -16.13 -31.06 -4.82
C LEU A 91 -15.59 -30.73 -6.22
N ALA A 92 -14.27 -30.68 -6.39
CA ALA A 92 -13.67 -30.40 -7.70
C ALA A 92 -14.20 -31.39 -8.76
N HIS A 93 -14.51 -30.89 -9.96
CA HIS A 93 -15.06 -31.71 -11.05
C HIS A 93 -14.17 -32.93 -11.35
N ASP A 94 -12.84 -32.77 -11.28
CA ASP A 94 -11.88 -33.87 -11.45
C ASP A 94 -12.07 -34.99 -10.42
N THR A 95 -12.42 -34.65 -9.18
CA THR A 95 -12.66 -35.64 -8.12
C THR A 95 -13.93 -36.42 -8.39
N VAL A 96 -15.01 -35.74 -8.78
CA VAL A 96 -16.29 -36.37 -9.12
C VAL A 96 -16.16 -37.29 -10.32
N GLU A 97 -15.41 -36.86 -11.35
CA GLU A 97 -15.11 -37.70 -12.52
C GLU A 97 -14.25 -38.92 -12.18
N ARG A 98 -13.34 -38.82 -11.19
CA ARG A 98 -12.58 -39.99 -10.72
C ARG A 98 -13.46 -40.96 -9.96
N MET A 99 -14.36 -40.47 -9.11
CA MET A 99 -15.31 -41.31 -8.38
C MET A 99 -16.19 -42.12 -9.36
N ALA A 100 -16.72 -41.46 -10.40
CA ALA A 100 -17.54 -42.10 -11.42
C ALA A 100 -16.80 -43.09 -12.35
N ARG A 101 -15.47 -43.23 -12.23
CA ARG A 101 -14.72 -44.29 -12.94
C ARG A 101 -14.73 -45.61 -12.19
N ASP A 102 -14.99 -45.57 -10.89
CA ASP A 102 -15.13 -46.78 -10.09
C ASP A 102 -16.57 -47.30 -10.24
N PRO A 103 -16.76 -48.50 -10.83
CA PRO A 103 -18.09 -49.10 -10.99
C PRO A 103 -18.81 -49.31 -9.64
N ALA A 104 -18.07 -49.42 -8.53
CA ALA A 104 -18.63 -49.56 -7.19
C ALA A 104 -19.10 -48.23 -6.57
N SER A 105 -18.83 -47.09 -7.21
CA SER A 105 -19.21 -45.76 -6.69
C SER A 105 -20.71 -45.48 -6.77
N GLY A 106 -21.46 -46.25 -7.58
CA GLY A 106 -22.88 -46.00 -7.83
C GLY A 106 -23.16 -44.69 -8.57
N ILE A 107 -22.17 -44.08 -9.24
CA ILE A 107 -22.32 -42.83 -9.99
C ILE A 107 -22.08 -43.07 -11.48
N VAL A 108 -23.06 -42.72 -12.31
CA VAL A 108 -22.95 -42.73 -13.77
C VAL A 108 -23.07 -41.30 -14.30
N LEU A 109 -22.04 -40.82 -14.99
CA LEU A 109 -22.03 -39.48 -15.58
C LEU A 109 -22.62 -39.51 -17.00
N ALA A 110 -23.81 -38.93 -17.15
CA ALA A 110 -24.47 -38.77 -18.45
C ALA A 110 -23.80 -37.67 -19.31
N ASP A 111 -23.15 -36.70 -18.67
CA ASP A 111 -22.29 -35.72 -19.33
C ASP A 111 -21.03 -35.41 -18.50
N ARG A 112 -20.03 -34.84 -19.16
CA ARG A 112 -18.79 -34.37 -18.52
C ARG A 112 -18.53 -32.89 -18.77
N LYS A 113 -19.58 -32.13 -19.06
CA LYS A 113 -19.45 -30.69 -19.25
C LYS A 113 -19.12 -30.07 -17.89
N ARG A 114 -18.21 -29.09 -17.91
CA ARG A 114 -17.72 -28.40 -16.71
C ARG A 114 -18.21 -26.95 -16.71
N PRO A 115 -19.53 -26.70 -16.59
CA PRO A 115 -20.04 -25.33 -16.53
C PRO A 115 -19.56 -24.64 -15.26
N THR A 116 -19.46 -23.31 -15.32
CA THR A 116 -19.09 -22.49 -14.16
C THR A 116 -20.17 -22.59 -13.08
N CYS A 117 -19.80 -23.07 -11.88
CA CYS A 117 -20.70 -23.09 -10.74
C CYS A 117 -20.60 -21.75 -9.98
N ILE A 118 -21.69 -20.97 -9.95
CA ILE A 118 -21.74 -19.67 -9.28
C ILE A 118 -21.50 -19.81 -7.77
N SER A 119 -22.06 -20.83 -7.11
CA SER A 119 -21.84 -21.09 -5.68
C SER A 119 -20.37 -21.38 -5.37
N CYS A 120 -19.66 -22.07 -6.26
CA CYS A 120 -18.20 -22.23 -6.16
C CYS A 120 -17.46 -20.93 -6.38
N ALA A 121 -17.87 -20.10 -7.34
CA ALA A 121 -17.27 -18.79 -7.51
C ALA A 121 -17.46 -17.95 -6.23
N GLN A 122 -18.67 -17.91 -5.67
CA GLN A 122 -18.96 -17.18 -4.44
C GLN A 122 -18.15 -17.69 -3.23
N GLY A 123 -18.02 -19.01 -3.07
CA GLY A 123 -17.37 -19.61 -1.90
C GLY A 123 -15.86 -19.88 -2.03
N LYS A 124 -15.33 -19.97 -3.25
CA LYS A 124 -13.96 -20.46 -3.53
C LYS A 124 -13.18 -19.59 -4.52
N GLN A 125 -13.75 -18.53 -5.10
CA GLN A 125 -13.01 -17.68 -6.03
C GLN A 125 -11.83 -17.02 -5.32
N THR A 126 -10.63 -17.35 -5.78
CA THR A 126 -9.41 -16.67 -5.37
C THR A 126 -9.20 -15.43 -6.21
N ARG A 127 -8.46 -14.44 -5.68
CA ARG A 127 -8.08 -13.23 -6.42
C ARG A 127 -7.42 -13.63 -7.75
N ASN A 128 -7.85 -13.00 -8.85
CA ASN A 128 -7.24 -13.23 -10.16
C ASN A 128 -5.73 -12.98 -10.11
N LEU A 129 -4.98 -13.77 -10.88
CA LEU A 129 -3.59 -13.47 -11.20
C LEU A 129 -3.52 -12.06 -11.78
N LYS A 130 -2.52 -11.30 -11.35
CA LYS A 130 -2.34 -9.89 -11.75
C LYS A 130 -2.32 -9.81 -13.28
N SER A 131 -3.03 -8.83 -13.83
CA SER A 131 -3.08 -8.64 -15.27
C SER A 131 -1.67 -8.36 -15.82
N LYS A 132 -1.34 -8.95 -16.96
CA LYS A 132 -0.11 -8.66 -17.72
C LYS A 132 -0.23 -7.33 -18.49
N MET A 133 -0.93 -6.32 -17.95
CA MET A 133 -1.25 -5.06 -18.65
C MET A 133 0.00 -4.28 -19.08
N ASP A 134 1.16 -4.59 -18.49
CA ASP A 134 2.43 -3.95 -18.79
C ASP A 134 3.28 -4.70 -19.82
N THR A 135 2.66 -5.42 -20.77
CA THR A 135 3.37 -6.21 -21.79
C THR A 135 3.28 -5.60 -23.19
N GLY A 136 4.36 -5.73 -23.97
CA GLY A 136 4.44 -5.27 -25.36
C GLY A 136 5.83 -4.74 -25.72
N SER A 137 6.22 -4.82 -26.99
CA SER A 137 7.55 -4.38 -27.48
C SER A 137 7.88 -2.91 -27.22
N ASN A 138 6.86 -2.08 -27.00
CA ASN A 138 6.97 -0.65 -26.74
C ASN A 138 6.43 -0.22 -25.36
N SER A 139 6.28 -1.16 -24.42
CA SER A 139 5.78 -0.84 -23.09
C SER A 139 6.70 0.19 -22.40
N PRO A 140 6.15 1.30 -21.87
CA PRO A 140 6.95 2.27 -21.12
C PRO A 140 7.71 1.65 -19.94
N ILE A 141 7.24 0.51 -19.42
CA ILE A 141 7.83 -0.18 -18.28
C ILE A 141 9.22 -0.76 -18.56
N ASP A 142 9.50 -1.07 -19.82
CA ASP A 142 10.75 -1.66 -20.27
C ASP A 142 11.81 -0.62 -20.60
N ARG A 143 11.39 0.64 -20.73
CA ARG A 143 12.26 1.78 -20.95
C ARG A 143 12.71 2.33 -19.61
N VAL A 144 14.01 2.59 -19.50
CA VAL A 144 14.51 3.44 -18.41
C VAL A 144 13.77 4.77 -18.52
N TYR A 145 13.25 5.26 -17.39
CA TYR A 145 12.47 6.49 -17.27
C TYR A 145 11.04 6.45 -17.81
N GLY A 146 10.62 5.36 -18.47
CA GLY A 146 9.29 5.31 -19.08
C GLY A 146 8.16 5.26 -18.05
N VAL A 147 8.40 4.66 -16.87
CA VAL A 147 7.44 4.62 -15.77
C VAL A 147 8.13 5.02 -14.47
N ILE A 148 7.65 6.09 -13.84
CA ILE A 148 8.04 6.48 -12.48
C ILE A 148 6.93 6.09 -11.51
N CYS A 149 7.25 5.35 -10.46
CA CYS A 149 6.34 5.05 -9.35
C CYS A 149 6.62 6.01 -8.20
N SER A 150 5.59 6.58 -7.59
CA SER A 150 5.73 7.49 -6.45
C SER A 150 4.75 7.15 -5.34
N ASP A 151 5.23 7.26 -4.11
CA ASP A 151 4.44 7.12 -2.90
C ASP A 151 4.79 8.22 -1.89
N LEU A 152 3.81 8.60 -1.05
CA LEU A 152 3.97 9.58 0.01
C LEU A 152 3.84 8.92 1.38
N LYS A 153 4.86 9.07 2.22
CA LYS A 153 4.87 8.60 3.60
C LYS A 153 4.87 9.79 4.58
N GLY A 154 3.99 9.76 5.55
CA GLY A 154 3.90 10.72 6.64
C GLY A 154 2.67 10.45 7.52
N LEU A 155 2.53 11.07 8.68
CA LEU A 155 3.41 12.08 9.29
C LEU A 155 4.53 11.39 10.10
N MET A 156 5.78 11.67 9.76
CA MET A 156 6.94 11.16 10.49
C MET A 156 7.09 11.87 11.84
N THR A 157 7.47 11.10 12.87
CA THR A 157 7.68 11.56 14.24
C THR A 157 9.00 10.98 14.77
N PRO A 158 9.91 11.79 15.36
CA PRO A 158 9.83 13.25 15.51
C PRO A 158 9.98 14.00 14.17
N LYS A 159 9.73 15.31 14.15
CA LYS A 159 10.15 16.17 13.03
C LYS A 159 11.68 16.09 12.88
N ASP A 160 12.19 16.12 11.65
CA ASP A 160 13.64 16.23 11.46
C ASP A 160 14.17 17.62 11.82
N ARG A 161 15.49 17.82 11.71
CA ARG A 161 16.14 19.12 11.97
C ARG A 161 15.70 20.26 11.05
N LEU A 162 15.11 19.97 9.90
CA LEU A 162 14.58 20.96 8.95
C LEU A 162 13.04 21.07 9.04
N HIS A 163 12.46 20.53 10.13
CA HIS A 163 11.03 20.47 10.38
C HIS A 163 10.22 19.66 9.37
N ASN A 164 10.85 18.79 8.58
CA ASN A 164 10.18 17.88 7.67
C ASN A 164 9.39 16.80 8.43
N ARG A 165 8.28 16.37 7.82
CA ARG A 165 7.38 15.33 8.32
C ARG A 165 6.90 14.37 7.25
N TYR A 166 7.15 14.71 5.99
CA TYR A 166 6.72 13.95 4.84
C TYR A 166 7.92 13.52 4.02
N LEU A 167 7.80 12.33 3.47
CA LEU A 167 8.77 11.63 2.65
C LEU A 167 8.07 11.22 1.36
N VAL A 168 8.48 11.78 0.23
CA VAL A 168 8.06 11.26 -1.08
C VAL A 168 9.22 10.55 -1.72
N ASN A 169 8.95 9.39 -2.33
CA ASN A 169 9.91 8.74 -3.19
C ASN A 169 9.44 8.79 -4.65
N LEU A 170 10.42 8.76 -5.54
CA LEU A 170 10.22 8.47 -6.96
C LEU A 170 11.11 7.30 -7.29
N VAL A 171 10.54 6.24 -7.86
CA VAL A 171 11.25 5.02 -8.23
C VAL A 171 11.05 4.78 -9.71
N ASP A 172 12.14 4.76 -10.47
CA ASP A 172 12.10 4.34 -11.86
C ASP A 172 11.82 2.83 -11.96
N HIS A 173 10.85 2.48 -12.81
CA HIS A 173 10.40 1.10 -12.89
C HIS A 173 11.45 0.17 -13.51
N LYS A 174 12.25 0.64 -14.48
CA LYS A 174 13.22 -0.23 -15.15
C LYS A 174 14.55 -0.34 -14.41
N SER A 175 15.16 0.78 -14.05
CA SER A 175 16.48 0.82 -13.40
C SER A 175 16.44 0.53 -11.90
N ASN A 176 15.25 0.62 -11.29
CA ASN A 176 15.10 0.66 -9.83
C ASN A 176 15.80 1.86 -9.17
N TYR A 177 16.24 2.84 -9.96
CA TYR A 177 16.78 4.08 -9.40
C TYR A 177 15.69 4.77 -8.62
N TYR A 178 16.05 5.39 -7.51
CA TYR A 178 15.07 6.11 -6.74
C TYR A 178 15.62 7.38 -6.15
N ARG A 179 14.75 8.38 -6.06
CA ARG A 179 15.01 9.66 -5.43
C ARG A 179 14.05 9.84 -4.27
N VAL A 180 14.53 10.53 -3.25
CA VAL A 180 13.74 10.86 -2.07
C VAL A 180 13.69 12.36 -1.90
N PHE A 181 12.52 12.88 -1.54
CA PHE A 181 12.37 14.26 -1.08
C PHE A 181 11.67 14.32 0.27
N LEU A 182 12.16 15.24 1.08
CA LEU A 182 11.62 15.55 2.40
C LEU A 182 10.91 16.89 2.38
N ALA A 183 9.78 17.00 3.08
CA ALA A 183 9.07 18.28 3.22
C ALA A 183 8.30 18.39 4.53
N PRO A 184 8.00 19.62 5.01
CA PRO A 184 7.20 19.83 6.21
C PRO A 184 5.69 19.70 5.96
N THR A 185 5.23 19.92 4.72
CA THR A 185 3.81 19.87 4.31
C THR A 185 3.64 19.12 2.99
N LYS A 186 2.43 18.58 2.73
CA LYS A 186 2.11 17.88 1.48
C LYS A 186 2.22 18.80 0.25
N ASP A 187 1.89 20.07 0.36
CA ASP A 187 2.00 21.00 -0.79
C ASP A 187 3.46 21.24 -1.21
N LYS A 188 4.38 21.31 -0.24
CA LYS A 188 5.81 21.41 -0.53
C LYS A 188 6.36 20.13 -1.15
N VAL A 189 5.79 18.97 -0.83
CA VAL A 189 6.10 17.71 -1.51
C VAL A 189 5.75 17.82 -2.99
N ALA A 190 4.52 18.24 -3.32
CA ALA A 190 4.07 18.36 -4.71
C ALA A 190 5.00 19.29 -5.52
N LYS A 191 5.38 20.45 -4.98
CA LYS A 191 6.32 21.37 -5.66
C LYS A 191 7.70 20.75 -5.90
N LYS A 192 8.28 20.06 -4.91
CA LYS A 192 9.57 19.37 -5.07
C LYS A 192 9.50 18.26 -6.10
N PHE A 193 8.38 17.55 -6.12
CA PHE A 193 8.09 16.48 -7.06
C PHE A 193 8.05 17.01 -8.50
N GLU A 194 7.29 18.08 -8.76
CA GLU A 194 7.22 18.70 -10.10
C GLU A 194 8.58 19.20 -10.58
N HIS A 195 9.32 19.89 -9.71
CA HIS A 195 10.67 20.37 -10.02
C HIS A 195 11.61 19.22 -10.37
N PHE A 196 11.53 18.11 -9.62
CA PHE A 196 12.36 16.95 -9.88
C PHE A 196 12.05 16.28 -11.21
N LEU A 197 10.78 16.08 -11.57
CA LEU A 197 10.45 15.47 -12.87
C LEU A 197 11.06 16.27 -14.02
N ALA A 198 10.91 17.60 -14.01
CA ALA A 198 11.48 18.47 -15.03
C ALA A 198 13.02 18.49 -15.01
N PHE A 199 13.64 18.49 -13.82
CA PHE A 199 15.09 18.38 -13.68
C PHE A 199 15.59 17.04 -14.21
N PHE A 200 14.91 15.95 -13.87
CA PHE A 200 15.33 14.59 -14.16
C PHE A 200 15.26 14.28 -15.65
N GLU A 201 14.19 14.70 -16.34
CA GLU A 201 14.09 14.64 -17.81
C GLU A 201 15.23 15.37 -18.51
N ARG A 202 15.58 16.58 -18.04
CA ARG A 202 16.70 17.36 -18.60
C ARG A 202 18.07 16.76 -18.28
N HIS A 203 18.26 16.28 -17.06
CA HIS A 203 19.56 15.81 -16.59
C HIS A 203 19.96 14.49 -17.24
N PHE A 204 18.99 13.61 -17.48
CA PHE A 204 19.23 12.29 -18.08
C PHE A 204 18.81 12.20 -19.55
N ASP A 205 18.48 13.33 -20.17
CA ASP A 205 18.00 13.44 -21.55
C ASP A 205 16.93 12.37 -21.87
N CYS A 206 15.89 12.35 -21.05
CA CYS A 206 14.85 11.33 -21.09
C CYS A 206 13.45 11.92 -21.04
N ARG A 207 12.45 11.11 -21.43
CA ARG A 207 11.03 11.47 -21.29
C ARG A 207 10.30 10.49 -20.38
N ILE A 208 9.59 11.04 -19.41
CA ILE A 208 8.75 10.28 -18.49
C ILE A 208 7.39 10.11 -19.17
N HIS A 209 7.03 8.88 -19.50
CA HIS A 209 5.76 8.61 -20.18
C HIS A 209 4.62 8.43 -19.18
N VAL A 210 4.87 7.72 -18.09
CA VAL A 210 3.84 7.32 -17.13
C VAL A 210 4.29 7.63 -15.72
N LEU A 211 3.41 8.27 -14.96
CA LEU A 211 3.53 8.42 -13.52
C LEU A 211 2.52 7.52 -12.81
N ARG A 212 3.01 6.57 -12.02
CA ARG A 212 2.21 5.71 -11.14
C ARG A 212 2.19 6.26 -9.74
N THR A 213 1.02 6.61 -9.22
CA THR A 213 0.86 7.06 -7.83
C THR A 213 -0.13 6.18 -7.06
N GLY A 214 -0.13 6.29 -5.73
CA GLY A 214 -1.27 5.87 -4.93
C GLY A 214 -2.52 6.71 -5.22
N GLY A 215 -3.68 6.22 -4.77
CA GLY A 215 -4.98 6.91 -4.87
C GLY A 215 -5.23 7.98 -3.81
N GLY A 216 -4.23 8.35 -3.01
CA GLY A 216 -4.35 9.40 -2.01
C GLY A 216 -4.55 10.78 -2.65
N GLY A 217 -5.42 11.61 -2.04
CA GLY A 217 -5.71 12.97 -2.51
C GLY A 217 -4.53 13.94 -2.47
N GLU A 218 -3.40 13.54 -1.87
CA GLU A 218 -2.15 14.31 -1.80
C GLU A 218 -1.46 14.58 -3.14
N TYR A 219 -1.89 13.87 -4.18
CA TYR A 219 -1.39 14.05 -5.53
C TYR A 219 -2.36 14.85 -6.42
N ALA A 220 -3.42 15.48 -5.89
CA ALA A 220 -4.35 16.27 -6.71
C ALA A 220 -3.63 17.37 -7.53
N ASN A 221 -2.62 18.03 -6.95
CA ASN A 221 -1.80 19.03 -7.66
C ASN A 221 -0.97 18.41 -8.80
N VAL A 222 -0.65 17.12 -8.70
CA VAL A 222 0.10 16.38 -9.72
C VAL A 222 -0.76 16.08 -10.96
N ASP A 223 -2.09 16.09 -10.85
CA ASP A 223 -2.97 16.00 -12.03
C ASP A 223 -2.80 17.19 -12.97
N LEU A 224 -2.73 18.41 -12.40
CA LEU A 224 -2.55 19.62 -13.18
C LEU A 224 -1.18 19.62 -13.89
N PHE A 225 -0.13 19.21 -13.17
CA PHE A 225 1.20 19.05 -13.75
C PHE A 225 1.21 18.01 -14.89
N SER A 226 0.58 16.85 -14.68
CA SER A 226 0.52 15.75 -15.65
C SER A 226 -0.20 16.21 -16.93
N LYS A 227 -1.32 16.93 -16.80
CA LYS A 227 -2.05 17.51 -17.94
C LYS A 227 -1.20 18.54 -18.71
N ARG A 228 -0.42 19.37 -18.01
CA ARG A 228 0.44 20.39 -18.63
C ARG A 228 1.64 19.79 -19.37
N THR A 229 2.21 18.71 -18.83
CA THR A 229 3.45 18.10 -19.35
C THR A 229 3.21 16.94 -20.31
N GLY A 230 1.97 16.44 -20.38
CA GLY A 230 1.61 15.28 -21.21
C GLY A 230 1.99 13.93 -20.59
N VAL A 231 2.44 13.90 -19.32
CA VAL A 231 2.75 12.66 -18.60
C VAL A 231 1.45 11.94 -18.26
N ALA A 232 1.31 10.68 -18.67
CA ALA A 232 0.13 9.88 -18.37
C ALA A 232 0.13 9.47 -16.89
N ARG A 233 -0.90 9.87 -16.14
CA ARG A 233 -1.02 9.45 -14.74
C ARG A 233 -1.81 8.14 -14.62
N GLN A 234 -1.23 7.17 -13.91
CA GLN A 234 -1.87 5.92 -13.53
C GLN A 234 -2.04 5.91 -12.00
N ILE A 235 -3.29 5.81 -11.55
CA ILE A 235 -3.61 5.79 -10.13
C ILE A 235 -3.86 4.35 -9.70
N SER A 236 -3.14 3.92 -8.66
CA SER A 236 -3.31 2.58 -8.09
C SER A 236 -4.63 2.53 -7.33
N GLU A 237 -5.44 1.51 -7.62
CA GLU A 237 -6.70 1.28 -6.93
C GLU A 237 -6.44 1.05 -5.43
N ALA A 238 -7.30 1.63 -4.58
CA ALA A 238 -7.13 1.67 -3.13
C ALA A 238 -6.93 0.28 -2.47
N ARG A 239 -7.41 -0.80 -3.09
CA ARG A 239 -7.27 -2.20 -2.62
C ARG A 239 -6.37 -3.07 -3.52
N ASN A 240 -5.70 -2.46 -4.50
CA ASN A 240 -4.76 -3.12 -5.41
C ASN A 240 -3.40 -2.39 -5.44
N GLN A 241 -2.83 -2.18 -4.26
CA GLN A 241 -1.49 -1.59 -4.05
C GLN A 241 -0.36 -2.35 -4.77
N ALA A 242 -0.62 -3.53 -5.33
CA ALA A 242 0.34 -4.28 -6.12
C ALA A 242 0.99 -3.47 -7.25
N THR A 243 0.26 -2.50 -7.86
CA THR A 243 0.77 -1.64 -8.94
C THR A 243 1.72 -0.55 -8.45
N ASN A 244 1.54 -0.02 -7.23
CA ASN A 244 2.50 0.92 -6.60
C ASN A 244 3.47 0.24 -5.62
N GLY A 245 3.37 -1.08 -5.45
CA GLY A 245 4.11 -1.80 -4.42
C GLY A 245 5.63 -1.66 -4.54
N LYS A 246 6.15 -1.23 -5.69
CA LYS A 246 7.56 -0.91 -5.85
C LYS A 246 7.98 0.30 -5.00
N ALA A 247 7.22 1.39 -5.04
CA ALA A 247 7.47 2.58 -4.23
C ALA A 247 7.29 2.28 -2.73
N GLU A 248 6.23 1.55 -2.37
CA GLU A 248 5.97 1.16 -0.96
C GLU A 248 7.08 0.26 -0.40
N ARG A 249 7.50 -0.79 -1.13
CA ARG A 249 8.62 -1.66 -0.70
C ARG A 249 9.91 -0.87 -0.53
N MET A 250 10.13 0.12 -1.40
CA MET A 250 11.33 0.96 -1.32
C MET A 250 11.32 1.85 -0.07
N HIS A 251 10.15 2.41 0.31
CA HIS A 251 10.00 3.13 1.59
C HIS A 251 10.45 2.27 2.77
N THR A 252 9.98 1.03 2.86
CA THR A 252 10.36 0.13 3.96
C THR A 252 11.86 -0.12 4.01
N LYS A 253 12.49 -0.38 2.85
CA LYS A 253 13.95 -0.61 2.77
C LYS A 253 14.76 0.60 3.23
N ILE A 254 14.43 1.79 2.75
CA ILE A 254 15.11 3.05 3.10
C ILE A 254 14.97 3.34 4.58
N LEU A 255 13.75 3.25 5.11
CA LEU A 255 13.48 3.57 6.52
C LEU A 255 14.16 2.56 7.45
N ASN A 256 14.24 1.27 7.07
CA ASN A 256 14.99 0.28 7.84
C ASN A 256 16.48 0.64 7.91
N MET A 257 17.11 0.93 6.76
CA MET A 257 18.52 1.33 6.71
C MET A 257 18.78 2.64 7.47
N ALA A 258 17.91 3.64 7.31
CA ALA A 258 18.01 4.91 8.03
C ALA A 258 17.93 4.72 9.55
N ARG A 259 17.00 3.88 10.04
CA ARG A 259 16.89 3.55 11.47
C ARG A 259 18.16 2.86 11.98
N SER A 260 18.68 1.88 11.25
CA SER A 260 19.92 1.19 11.61
C SER A 260 21.11 2.16 11.69
N MET A 261 21.26 3.07 10.73
CA MET A 261 22.33 4.07 10.72
C MET A 261 22.25 5.02 11.91
N ILE A 262 21.06 5.51 12.26
CA ILE A 262 20.87 6.42 13.39
C ILE A 262 21.18 5.71 14.72
N PHE A 263 20.72 4.47 14.89
CA PHE A 263 20.97 3.73 16.12
C PHE A 263 22.44 3.33 16.27
N ALA A 264 23.12 2.97 15.17
CA ALA A 264 24.55 2.68 15.17
C ALA A 264 25.40 3.92 15.50
N SER A 265 25.03 5.09 14.96
CA SER A 265 25.73 6.35 15.24
C SER A 265 25.37 6.98 16.59
N ARG A 266 24.35 6.44 17.26
CA ARG A 266 23.69 7.01 18.44
C ARG A 266 23.10 8.41 18.24
N LEU A 267 23.08 8.96 17.02
CA LEU A 267 22.59 10.33 16.80
C LEU A 267 21.10 10.47 17.17
N PRO A 268 20.64 11.67 17.59
CA PRO A 268 19.24 11.89 17.88
C PRO A 268 18.34 11.56 16.68
N LEU A 269 17.14 11.02 16.94
CA LEU A 269 16.16 10.70 15.88
C LEU A 269 15.84 11.87 14.96
N LYS A 270 16.03 13.13 15.39
CA LYS A 270 15.88 14.34 14.55
C LYS A 270 16.78 14.34 13.30
N PHE A 271 17.81 13.48 13.24
CA PHE A 271 18.66 13.31 12.05
C PHE A 271 18.06 12.36 10.99
N TRP A 272 16.86 11.83 11.19
CA TRP A 272 16.27 10.85 10.29
C TRP A 272 16.17 11.31 8.84
N GLY A 273 15.94 12.60 8.58
CA GLY A 273 15.89 13.14 7.22
C GLY A 273 17.21 12.91 6.47
N TYR A 274 18.33 13.26 7.08
CA TYR A 274 19.66 13.04 6.51
C TYR A 274 19.99 11.56 6.35
N ALA A 275 19.63 10.73 7.33
CA ALA A 275 19.83 9.29 7.25
C ALA A 275 19.04 8.67 6.09
N VAL A 276 17.82 9.13 5.84
CA VAL A 276 16.98 8.68 4.73
C VAL A 276 17.56 9.08 3.37
N GLU A 277 18.03 10.32 3.23
CA GLU A 277 18.70 10.77 2.00
C GLU A 277 20.02 10.02 1.76
N TYR A 278 20.77 9.72 2.81
CA TYR A 278 22.00 8.95 2.69
C TYR A 278 21.76 7.47 2.38
N ALA A 279 20.71 6.87 2.95
CA ALA A 279 20.26 5.54 2.55
C ALA A 279 19.92 5.52 1.04
N ALA A 280 19.23 6.57 0.56
CA ALA A 280 18.95 6.74 -0.86
C ALA A 280 20.21 6.74 -1.73
N TYR A 281 21.21 7.51 -1.30
CA TYR A 281 22.51 7.59 -1.94
C TYR A 281 23.21 6.22 -2.04
N ILE A 282 23.21 5.44 -0.95
CA ILE A 282 23.88 4.13 -0.84
C ILE A 282 23.21 3.09 -1.72
N PHE A 283 21.89 2.90 -1.60
CA PHE A 283 21.20 1.86 -2.36
C PHE A 283 21.22 2.13 -3.88
N ASN A 284 21.22 3.39 -4.32
CA ASN A 284 21.36 3.71 -5.75
C ASN A 284 22.72 3.26 -6.32
N ARG A 285 23.73 3.09 -5.46
CA ARG A 285 25.08 2.64 -5.82
C ARG A 285 25.34 1.18 -5.45
N SER A 286 24.41 0.56 -4.74
CA SER A 286 24.53 -0.83 -4.29
C SER A 286 23.99 -1.80 -5.35
N PRO A 287 24.63 -2.97 -5.54
CA PRO A 287 24.09 -4.04 -6.37
C PRO A 287 22.68 -4.47 -5.93
N THR A 288 21.81 -4.79 -6.88
CA THR A 288 20.44 -5.25 -6.58
C THR A 288 20.07 -6.46 -7.41
N SER A 289 19.47 -7.48 -6.78
CA SER A 289 19.04 -8.71 -7.47
C SER A 289 17.94 -8.48 -8.51
N VAL A 290 17.26 -7.34 -8.47
CA VAL A 290 16.18 -7.00 -9.41
C VAL A 290 16.72 -6.59 -10.78
N ASN A 291 17.94 -6.05 -10.83
CA ASN A 291 18.57 -5.63 -12.07
C ASN A 291 19.37 -6.78 -12.69
N ALA A 292 19.44 -6.81 -14.02
CA ALA A 292 20.28 -7.75 -14.73
C ALA A 292 21.74 -7.63 -14.26
N LYS A 293 22.44 -8.78 -14.16
CA LYS A 293 23.82 -8.87 -13.65
C LYS A 293 24.04 -8.28 -12.26
N ARG A 294 22.97 -8.09 -11.49
CA ARG A 294 22.98 -7.37 -10.20
C ARG A 294 23.49 -5.92 -10.28
N ALA A 295 23.42 -5.30 -11.46
CA ALA A 295 23.87 -3.92 -11.66
C ALA A 295 23.19 -2.94 -10.68
N SER A 296 23.94 -1.96 -10.20
CA SER A 296 23.37 -0.95 -9.30
C SER A 296 22.35 -0.07 -10.05
N PRO A 297 21.37 0.53 -9.35
CA PRO A 297 20.39 1.38 -10.01
C PRO A 297 21.00 2.53 -10.82
N ILE A 298 22.03 3.18 -10.30
CA ILE A 298 22.74 4.25 -11.02
C ILE A 298 23.52 3.72 -12.22
N GLU A 299 24.10 2.52 -12.13
CA GLU A 299 24.81 1.90 -13.26
C GLU A 299 23.85 1.56 -14.41
N VAL A 300 22.65 1.05 -14.10
CA VAL A 300 21.62 0.82 -15.15
C VAL A 300 21.23 2.13 -15.82
N LEU A 301 21.23 3.21 -15.05
CA LEU A 301 20.78 4.54 -15.44
C LEU A 301 21.83 5.30 -16.27
N THR A 302 23.08 5.36 -15.81
CA THR A 302 24.19 6.11 -16.43
C THR A 302 25.10 5.26 -17.29
N LYS A 303 24.94 3.94 -17.26
CA LYS A 303 25.84 2.94 -17.88
C LYS A 303 27.27 2.98 -17.33
N GLN A 304 27.47 3.60 -16.17
CA GLN A 304 28.77 3.70 -15.50
C GLN A 304 28.72 3.06 -14.12
N VAL A 305 29.72 2.25 -13.80
CA VAL A 305 29.86 1.65 -12.46
C VAL A 305 30.13 2.77 -11.45
N PRO A 306 29.35 2.89 -10.37
CA PRO A 306 29.56 3.94 -9.38
C PRO A 306 30.82 3.70 -8.56
N ASP A 307 31.52 4.77 -8.24
CA ASP A 307 32.57 4.75 -7.21
C ASP A 307 31.93 4.66 -5.82
N LEU A 308 32.45 3.75 -4.99
CA LEU A 308 32.00 3.49 -3.64
C LEU A 308 32.98 3.99 -2.57
N ARG A 309 34.17 4.48 -2.95
CA ARG A 309 35.21 4.94 -2.01
C ARG A 309 34.74 6.07 -1.10
N ASP A 310 33.79 6.87 -1.57
CA ASP A 310 33.21 7.99 -0.84
C ASP A 310 32.08 7.59 0.13
N ILE A 311 31.74 6.30 0.21
CA ILE A 311 30.74 5.78 1.15
C ILE A 311 31.41 5.48 2.48
N VAL A 312 30.97 6.19 3.51
CA VAL A 312 31.44 6.06 4.88
C VAL A 312 30.28 5.73 5.82
N ALA A 313 30.56 5.20 7.01
CA ALA A 313 29.50 4.94 7.98
C ALA A 313 28.82 6.26 8.38
N PHE A 314 27.49 6.26 8.39
CA PHE A 314 26.73 7.40 8.90
C PHE A 314 27.07 7.61 10.38
N GLY A 315 27.40 8.84 10.76
CA GLY A 315 27.89 9.14 12.10
C GLY A 315 29.41 9.07 12.27
N SER A 316 30.18 8.80 11.21
CA SER A 316 31.65 8.81 11.30
C SER A 316 32.16 10.19 11.69
N ILE A 317 33.17 10.23 12.56
CA ILE A 317 33.89 11.46 12.89
C ILE A 317 34.76 11.84 11.70
N CYS A 318 34.89 13.14 11.47
CA CYS A 318 35.81 13.65 10.48
C CYS A 318 36.37 15.02 10.87
N SER A 319 37.47 15.38 10.22
CA SER A 319 38.06 16.72 10.27
C SER A 319 37.64 17.54 9.04
N VAL A 320 37.13 18.74 9.28
CA VAL A 320 36.74 19.71 8.25
C VAL A 320 37.69 20.89 8.27
N TYR A 321 38.25 21.23 7.12
CA TYR A 321 39.10 22.42 7.00
C TYR A 321 38.30 23.71 7.21
N ARG A 322 38.87 24.63 7.99
CA ARG A 322 38.39 26.00 8.18
C ARG A 322 39.50 26.96 7.80
N ASP A 323 39.17 27.94 6.96
CA ASP A 323 40.09 29.01 6.62
C ASP A 323 40.32 29.90 7.86
N PRO A 324 41.55 30.00 8.38
CA PRO A 324 41.86 30.86 9.52
C PRO A 324 41.89 32.36 9.18
N GLY A 325 41.74 32.73 7.90
CA GLY A 325 41.82 34.12 7.46
C GLY A 325 43.19 34.73 7.77
N LYS A 326 43.20 35.90 8.43
CA LYS A 326 44.45 36.60 8.80
C LYS A 326 45.13 36.04 10.05
N ASN A 327 44.52 35.11 10.76
CA ASN A 327 45.03 34.61 12.05
C ASN A 327 45.94 33.40 11.84
N SER A 328 47.24 33.63 11.68
CA SER A 328 48.22 32.60 11.29
C SER A 328 48.25 31.35 12.19
N LEU A 329 48.01 31.51 13.50
CA LEU A 329 48.02 30.46 14.53
C LEU A 329 46.63 29.92 14.90
N ALA A 330 45.55 30.36 14.24
CA ALA A 330 44.21 29.88 14.55
C ALA A 330 44.01 28.41 14.16
N GLN A 331 43.14 27.71 14.90
CA GLN A 331 42.75 26.34 14.61
C GLN A 331 42.17 26.23 13.19
N ARG A 332 42.79 25.40 12.33
CA ARG A 332 42.43 25.24 10.91
C ARG A 332 41.47 24.07 10.63
N VAL A 333 41.11 23.34 11.67
CA VAL A 333 40.32 22.11 11.56
C VAL A 333 39.22 22.13 12.61
N GLU A 334 38.00 21.88 12.16
CA GLU A 334 36.86 21.62 13.02
C GLU A 334 36.48 20.15 12.95
N VAL A 335 36.22 19.53 14.10
CA VAL A 335 35.76 18.14 14.15
C VAL A 335 34.24 18.12 13.96
N GLY A 336 33.77 17.27 13.07
CA GLY A 336 32.35 17.11 12.77
C GLY A 336 31.96 15.67 12.51
N VAL A 337 30.66 15.44 12.36
CA VAL A 337 30.06 14.12 12.15
C VAL A 337 29.47 14.03 10.75
N ILE A 338 29.88 13.03 9.97
CA ILE A 338 29.35 12.82 8.63
C ILE A 338 27.92 12.28 8.72
N ILE A 339 26.98 13.02 8.11
CA ILE A 339 25.55 12.69 8.06
C ILE A 339 25.06 12.44 6.63
N GLY A 340 25.97 12.32 5.67
CA GLY A 340 25.67 11.87 4.32
C GLY A 340 26.41 12.63 3.24
N ARG A 341 25.84 12.64 2.03
CA ARG A 341 26.40 13.27 0.82
C ARG A 341 25.44 14.29 0.22
N SER A 342 25.99 15.28 -0.48
CA SER A 342 25.24 16.18 -1.35
C SER A 342 25.58 15.88 -2.80
N ASP A 343 24.56 15.62 -3.62
CA ASP A 343 24.77 15.43 -5.06
C ASP A 343 25.07 16.75 -5.78
N GLU A 344 24.58 17.89 -5.27
CA GLU A 344 24.72 19.21 -5.91
C GLU A 344 26.17 19.72 -5.85
N THR A 345 26.77 19.68 -4.67
CA THR A 345 28.14 20.18 -4.44
C THR A 345 29.18 19.05 -4.45
N LYS A 346 28.76 17.80 -4.68
CA LYS A 346 29.58 16.57 -4.56
C LYS A 346 30.33 16.46 -3.22
N GLY A 347 29.89 17.18 -2.19
CA GLY A 347 30.52 17.24 -0.86
C GLY A 347 29.89 16.29 0.17
N PHE A 348 30.58 16.08 1.29
CA PHE A 348 30.02 15.43 2.47
C PHE A 348 29.16 16.43 3.19
N ARG A 349 28.04 15.97 3.74
CA ARG A 349 27.25 16.72 4.70
C ARG A 349 27.79 16.40 6.08
N VAL A 350 28.31 17.42 6.75
CA VAL A 350 28.95 17.30 8.05
C VAL A 350 28.19 18.13 9.06
N PHE A 351 27.81 17.50 10.17
CA PHE A 351 27.26 18.17 11.33
C PHE A 351 28.41 18.64 12.23
N LEU A 352 28.55 19.96 12.34
CA LEU A 352 29.50 20.60 13.23
C LEU A 352 28.84 20.77 14.59
N GLN A 353 29.25 19.95 15.56
CA GLN A 353 28.57 19.88 16.85
C GLN A 353 28.62 21.22 17.58
N LYS A 354 29.78 21.88 17.61
CA LYS A 354 29.99 23.14 18.34
C LYS A 354 29.03 24.23 17.89
N GLU A 355 28.85 24.39 16.58
CA GLU A 355 27.97 25.40 15.99
C GLU A 355 26.51 24.92 15.86
N LYS A 356 26.24 23.64 16.13
CA LYS A 356 24.95 22.97 15.84
C LYS A 356 24.50 23.18 14.39
N LYS A 357 25.47 23.34 13.48
CA LYS A 357 25.28 23.68 12.07
C LYS A 357 25.63 22.52 11.15
N ILE A 358 25.01 22.47 9.98
CA ILE A 358 25.32 21.51 8.94
C ILE A 358 26.03 22.25 7.82
N THR A 359 27.19 21.74 7.44
CA THR A 359 28.03 22.29 6.37
C THR A 359 28.22 21.22 5.31
N ILE A 360 28.29 21.66 4.04
CA ILE A 360 28.58 20.78 2.92
C ILE A 360 29.96 21.13 2.40
N THR A 361 30.87 20.16 2.37
CA THR A 361 32.28 20.40 1.97
C THR A 361 32.90 19.15 1.36
N GLN A 362 33.82 19.35 0.42
CA GLN A 362 34.68 18.29 -0.11
C GLN A 362 35.97 18.13 0.71
N GLN A 363 36.31 19.12 1.55
CA GLN A 363 37.54 19.16 2.32
C GLN A 363 37.38 18.42 3.65
N VAL A 364 37.12 17.11 3.55
CA VAL A 364 37.00 16.20 4.68
C VAL A 364 38.19 15.27 4.72
N ARG A 365 38.83 15.14 5.88
CA ARG A 365 39.95 14.22 6.14
C ARG A 365 39.76 13.47 7.45
N ASN A 366 40.60 12.47 7.71
CA ASN A 366 40.64 11.68 8.95
C ASN A 366 39.25 11.16 9.32
N VAL A 367 38.65 10.41 8.41
CA VAL A 367 37.32 9.82 8.64
C VAL A 367 37.49 8.58 9.51
N GLU A 368 36.91 8.62 10.70
CA GLU A 368 36.97 7.54 11.67
C GLU A 368 35.58 7.00 11.94
N THR A 369 35.41 5.68 11.76
CA THR A 369 34.18 4.98 12.13
C THR A 369 34.31 4.48 13.56
N LEU A 370 33.62 5.14 14.47
CA LEU A 370 33.56 4.77 15.88
C LEU A 370 32.57 3.63 16.14
N SER A 371 32.84 2.85 17.19
CA SER A 371 31.89 1.88 17.73
C SER A 371 30.65 2.58 18.31
N ALA A 372 29.55 1.84 18.48
CA ALA A 372 28.34 2.38 19.09
C ALA A 372 28.56 2.90 20.53
N GLU A 373 29.47 2.28 21.27
CA GLU A 373 29.84 2.72 22.63
C GLU A 373 30.66 4.01 22.60
N GLN A 374 31.67 4.08 21.74
CA GLN A 374 32.49 5.29 21.54
C GLN A 374 31.63 6.47 21.07
N ASN A 375 30.69 6.23 20.15
CA ASN A 375 29.70 7.23 19.73
C ASN A 375 28.82 7.69 20.90
N GLY A 376 28.36 6.76 21.75
CA GLY A 376 27.58 7.09 22.94
C GLY A 376 28.35 7.88 23.99
N GLN A 377 29.66 7.62 24.16
CA GLN A 377 30.54 8.40 25.03
C GLN A 377 30.78 9.80 24.47
N LEU A 378 31.07 9.90 23.18
CA LEU A 378 31.28 11.17 22.48
C LEU A 378 30.04 12.07 22.62
N GLN A 379 28.85 11.55 22.36
CA GLN A 379 27.63 12.34 22.45
C GLN A 379 27.37 12.84 23.87
N ARG A 380 27.55 12.00 24.90
CA ARG A 380 27.44 12.42 26.30
C ARG A 380 28.43 13.52 26.66
N ALA A 381 29.68 13.39 26.20
CA ALA A 381 30.71 14.41 26.42
C ALA A 381 30.37 15.75 25.76
N LEU A 382 29.73 15.72 24.59
CA LEU A 382 29.27 16.92 23.88
C LEU A 382 28.06 17.57 24.56
N GLU A 383 27.08 16.77 24.99
CA GLU A 383 25.91 17.26 25.75
C GLU A 383 26.31 17.88 27.10
N TYR A 384 27.31 17.30 27.78
CA TYR A 384 27.85 17.84 29.02
C TYR A 384 28.53 19.21 28.82
N LYS A 385 29.31 19.37 27.74
CA LYS A 385 29.92 20.66 27.40
C LYS A 385 28.88 21.74 27.10
N ASP A 386 27.80 21.39 26.40
CA ASP A 386 26.69 22.32 26.15
C ASP A 386 26.03 22.81 27.46
N ARG A 387 25.88 21.93 28.46
CA ARG A 387 25.30 22.28 29.77
C ARG A 387 26.19 23.17 30.63
N ILE A 388 27.51 23.12 30.46
CA ILE A 388 28.45 24.00 31.17
C ILE A 388 28.51 25.40 30.52
N VAL A 389 28.22 25.50 29.22
CA VAL A 389 28.18 26.81 28.54
C VAL A 389 26.85 27.54 28.79
N GLU A 390 25.77 26.82 29.15
CA GLU A 390 24.49 27.40 29.59
C GLU A 390 24.18 27.22 31.10
N PRO A 391 24.93 27.87 32.01
CA PRO A 391 24.29 28.36 33.23
C PRO A 391 24.81 29.74 33.65
N SER A 392 24.05 30.80 33.33
CA SER A 392 23.80 31.97 34.19
C SER A 392 23.00 33.02 33.41
N ALA A 393 21.67 32.85 33.35
CA ALA A 393 20.75 33.90 32.93
C ALA A 393 19.41 33.81 33.67
N THR A 394 19.45 33.44 34.95
CA THR A 394 18.26 33.49 35.82
C THR A 394 18.69 33.46 37.29
N ALA A 395 19.26 34.56 37.78
CA ALA A 395 19.25 34.88 39.21
C ALA A 395 19.73 36.32 39.46
N THR A 396 18.85 37.31 39.31
CA THR A 396 18.71 38.47 40.23
C THR A 396 17.69 39.45 39.67
N THR A 397 16.58 39.63 40.39
CA THR A 397 16.09 40.94 40.86
C THR A 397 14.93 40.67 41.81
N THR A 398 15.25 40.63 43.09
CA THR A 398 14.33 40.89 44.18
C THR A 398 13.72 42.29 43.93
N LYS A 399 12.40 42.37 43.85
CA LYS A 399 11.67 43.65 43.78
C LYS A 399 11.71 44.29 45.17
N GLU A 400 12.38 45.43 45.27
CA GLU A 400 12.04 46.47 46.24
C GLU A 400 11.31 47.59 45.50
N SER A 401 10.11 47.88 45.97
CA SER A 401 9.23 48.97 45.56
C SER A 401 9.61 50.28 46.27
N PRO A 402 9.51 51.45 45.62
CA PRO A 402 9.32 52.70 46.34
C PRO A 402 7.91 53.25 46.15
N ALA A 403 7.42 53.80 47.25
CA ALA A 403 6.17 54.51 47.42
C ALA A 403 6.09 55.79 46.58
N ALA A 404 4.87 56.15 46.22
CA ALA A 404 4.50 57.45 45.68
C ALA A 404 4.56 58.53 46.77
N ASP A 405 5.05 59.71 46.43
CA ASP A 405 4.60 60.94 47.07
C ASP A 405 4.57 62.08 46.04
N ASP A 406 3.45 62.79 46.04
CA ASP A 406 3.11 63.95 45.23
C ASP A 406 3.78 65.20 45.81
N THR A 407 4.19 66.17 44.97
CA THR A 407 3.99 67.62 45.24
C THR A 407 4.44 68.53 44.07
N ALA A 408 3.46 69.23 43.52
CA ALA A 408 3.41 70.66 43.13
C ALA A 408 4.48 71.31 42.19
N SER A 409 3.96 71.71 41.02
CA SER A 409 4.23 72.83 40.07
C SER A 409 4.91 74.13 40.56
N PRO A 410 5.13 75.18 39.72
CA PRO A 410 5.65 75.27 38.33
C PRO A 410 6.72 76.39 38.17
N LYS A 411 7.54 76.40 37.09
CA LYS A 411 8.15 77.65 36.58
C LYS A 411 8.28 77.72 35.05
N ILE A 412 7.90 78.91 34.59
CA ILE A 412 7.87 79.53 33.26
C ILE A 412 9.27 79.63 32.63
N GLY A 413 9.37 79.52 31.29
CA GLY A 413 10.62 79.77 30.57
C GLY A 413 10.50 79.73 29.04
N ILE A 414 10.16 80.89 28.47
CA ILE A 414 10.12 81.33 27.06
C ILE A 414 11.33 80.88 26.21
N GLY A 415 11.11 80.57 24.92
CA GLY A 415 11.97 81.13 23.85
C GLY A 415 12.44 80.26 22.67
N LYS A 416 11.84 80.56 21.51
CA LYS A 416 12.42 80.66 20.15
C LYS A 416 12.79 79.39 19.33
N GLU A 417 11.96 79.14 18.31
CA GLU A 417 12.27 79.36 16.88
C GLU A 417 13.72 79.13 16.38
N LYS A 418 13.89 78.16 15.47
CA LYS A 418 14.30 78.43 14.08
C LYS A 418 14.33 77.15 13.21
N SER A 419 13.64 77.25 12.08
CA SER A 419 13.77 76.38 10.90
C SER A 419 15.17 76.43 10.28
N LYS A 420 15.63 75.28 9.80
CA LYS A 420 15.97 75.08 8.39
C LYS A 420 15.95 73.60 8.04
#